data_AF-A0ABD1IR74-F1
#
_entry.id   AF-A0ABD1IR74-F1
#
_cell.length_a   1.000
_cell.length_b   1.000
_cell.length_c   1.000
_cell.angle_alpha   90.00
_cell.angle_beta   90.00
_cell.angle_gamma   90.00
#
_symmetry.space_group_name_H-M   'P 1'
#
loop_
_entity.id
_entity.type
_entity.pdbx_description
1 polymer ?
#
loop_
_entity_poly.entity_id
_entity_poly.type
_entity_poly.pdbx_seq_one_letter_code
_entity_poly.pdbx_strand_id
1 'polypeptide(L)'
;MRLSKTSDGKRAVTNKHFCLFCGKAYSKMARYLEQMHQKETEVARALAFPKLSKMRRMQLDLLRKRGNHAHIEVMSAGKGILLPCKKSSELVNANDFMHCLQVKAVLHCHGLFKRKFLWKHMSRCNLARKCGPPPPGKTRIQALCAYAQPVPEGVSQRLWKLISAMTQDDITDTIKGDRCVIKMGEHLYSKLGSDSTKHQYIRQKMREVGRLLLHSKNEGHLKTMSDFVIPANFPHVIRAVQHVSGFNAEKHNLRIPSLALKLGHSLKKIANIIECDAMISGQKETAQHARHFKQVYDTKWNEYISSPALRTLTEAKYNAPQLLPFTDDVRKLHMYLDDNQKKMVASFLQYPTTRTGPA
;
A
#
# COMPACT_ATOMS: atom_id res chain seq x y z
N MET A 1 -12.53 -19.46 5.83
CA MET A 1 -13.96 -19.26 5.49
C MET A 1 -14.28 -20.05 4.21
N ARG A 2 -15.14 -21.07 4.26
CA ARG A 2 -15.59 -21.82 3.07
C ARG A 2 -16.99 -21.39 2.68
N LEU A 3 -17.26 -21.37 1.38
CA LEU A 3 -18.53 -20.94 0.81
C LEU A 3 -19.47 -22.14 0.68
N SER A 4 -20.75 -21.95 0.99
CA SER A 4 -21.78 -22.97 0.75
C SER A 4 -21.86 -23.26 -0.76
N LYS A 5 -21.74 -24.54 -1.12
CA LYS A 5 -21.95 -25.05 -2.49
C LYS A 5 -23.27 -25.83 -2.55
N THR A 6 -24.03 -25.69 -3.63
CA THR A 6 -25.09 -26.63 -4.01
C THR A 6 -24.46 -27.90 -4.61
N SER A 7 -25.26 -28.96 -4.78
CA SER A 7 -24.87 -30.23 -5.41
C SER A 7 -24.11 -30.07 -6.73
N ASP A 8 -24.43 -29.01 -7.50
CA ASP A 8 -23.83 -28.71 -8.81
C ASP A 8 -22.57 -27.82 -8.73
N GLY A 9 -21.95 -27.67 -7.55
CA GLY A 9 -20.73 -26.87 -7.37
C GLY A 9 -20.91 -25.35 -7.43
N LYS A 10 -22.12 -24.85 -7.72
CA LYS A 10 -22.50 -23.42 -7.66
C LYS A 10 -22.71 -22.97 -6.21
N ARG A 11 -22.52 -21.69 -5.88
CA ARG A 11 -22.69 -21.20 -4.49
C ARG A 11 -24.16 -21.09 -4.10
N ALA A 12 -24.55 -21.61 -2.93
CA ALA A 12 -25.87 -21.39 -2.35
C ALA A 12 -25.96 -19.97 -1.78
N VAL A 13 -26.31 -19.00 -2.64
CA VAL A 13 -26.60 -17.62 -2.21
C VAL A 13 -27.91 -17.63 -1.42
N THR A 14 -27.82 -17.82 -0.10
CA THR A 14 -29.03 -17.83 0.73
C THR A 14 -29.65 -16.43 0.78
N ASN A 15 -30.94 -16.32 0.52
CA ASN A 15 -31.72 -15.09 0.70
C ASN A 15 -32.09 -14.84 2.18
N LYS A 16 -31.46 -15.58 3.10
CA LYS A 16 -31.77 -15.54 4.52
C LYS A 16 -30.79 -14.60 5.23
N HIS A 17 -31.32 -13.85 6.17
CA HIS A 17 -30.58 -12.97 7.07
C HIS A 17 -30.75 -13.46 8.49
N PHE A 18 -29.75 -13.22 9.34
CA PHE A 18 -29.79 -13.63 10.74
C PHE A 18 -30.40 -12.52 11.60
N CYS A 19 -31.30 -12.90 12.49
CA CYS A 19 -31.89 -11.97 13.44
C CYS A 19 -30.88 -11.66 14.55
N LEU A 20 -30.78 -10.39 14.91
CA LEU A 20 -29.91 -9.91 16.00
C LEU A 20 -30.29 -10.50 17.38
N PHE A 21 -31.58 -10.68 17.64
CA PHE A 21 -32.07 -11.02 18.98
C PHE A 21 -32.14 -12.54 19.22
N CYS A 22 -32.56 -13.32 18.22
CA CYS A 22 -32.75 -14.77 18.38
C CYS A 22 -31.76 -15.62 17.58
N GLY A 23 -30.90 -15.01 16.76
CA GLY A 23 -29.91 -15.72 15.94
C GLY A 23 -30.48 -16.58 14.81
N LYS A 24 -31.80 -16.61 14.59
CA LYS A 24 -32.45 -17.45 13.56
C LYS A 24 -32.44 -16.77 12.18
N ALA A 25 -32.42 -17.58 11.12
CA ALA A 25 -32.29 -17.13 9.74
C ALA A 25 -33.64 -16.98 9.01
N TYR A 26 -33.95 -15.78 8.51
CA TYR A 26 -35.21 -15.46 7.81
C TYR A 26 -34.99 -14.66 6.54
N SER A 27 -35.82 -14.89 5.51
CA SER A 27 -35.75 -14.13 4.25
C SER A 27 -36.41 -12.75 4.35
N LYS A 28 -37.56 -12.65 5.02
CA LYS A 28 -38.31 -11.40 5.21
C LYS A 28 -38.05 -10.80 6.60
N MET A 29 -36.79 -10.41 6.86
CA MET A 29 -36.35 -9.93 8.19
C MET A 29 -37.20 -8.80 8.76
N ALA A 30 -37.60 -7.82 7.96
CA ALA A 30 -38.43 -6.70 8.41
C ALA A 30 -39.78 -7.17 8.98
N ARG A 31 -40.46 -8.10 8.29
CA ARG A 31 -41.72 -8.70 8.75
C ARG A 31 -41.51 -9.53 10.01
N TYR A 32 -40.41 -10.30 10.05
CA TYR A 32 -40.07 -11.11 11.20
C TYR A 32 -39.86 -10.27 12.48
N LEU A 33 -39.10 -9.17 12.37
CA LEU A 33 -38.87 -8.24 13.48
C LEU A 33 -40.18 -7.61 13.95
N GLU A 34 -41.05 -7.21 13.01
CA GLU A 34 -42.37 -6.63 13.34
C GLU A 34 -43.30 -7.62 14.07
N GLN A 35 -43.23 -8.91 13.74
CA GLN A 35 -44.10 -9.93 14.35
C GLN A 35 -43.57 -10.50 15.67
N MET A 36 -42.27 -10.75 15.76
CA MET A 36 -41.68 -11.51 16.87
C MET A 36 -40.88 -10.65 17.86
N HIS A 37 -40.45 -9.46 17.44
CA HIS A 37 -39.55 -8.60 18.23
C HIS A 37 -40.09 -7.17 18.37
N GLN A 38 -41.42 -6.97 18.30
CA GLN A 38 -42.04 -5.64 18.36
C GLN A 38 -41.71 -4.88 19.65
N LYS A 39 -41.52 -5.60 20.76
CA LYS A 39 -41.22 -5.04 22.08
C LYS A 39 -39.76 -4.61 22.24
N GLU A 40 -38.86 -5.05 21.36
CA GLU A 40 -37.46 -4.65 21.42
C GLU A 40 -37.32 -3.15 21.13
N THR A 41 -36.60 -2.43 21.98
CA THR A 41 -36.53 -0.96 21.93
C THR A 41 -36.14 -0.43 20.56
N GLU A 42 -35.17 -1.05 19.90
CA GLU A 42 -34.68 -0.65 18.58
C GLU A 42 -35.69 -0.97 17.46
N VAL A 43 -36.48 -2.04 17.61
CA VAL A 43 -37.53 -2.42 16.66
C VAL A 43 -38.73 -1.51 16.84
N ALA A 44 -39.17 -1.26 18.07
CA ALA A 44 -40.26 -0.33 18.39
C ALA A 44 -40.00 1.07 17.82
N ARG A 45 -38.77 1.59 17.97
CA ARG A 45 -38.34 2.86 17.34
C ARG A 45 -38.48 2.84 15.82
N ALA A 46 -38.16 1.72 15.17
CA ALA A 46 -38.31 1.57 13.72
C ALA A 46 -39.77 1.49 13.28
N LEU A 47 -40.63 0.86 14.07
CA LEU A 47 -42.05 0.68 13.80
C LEU A 47 -42.87 1.96 14.06
N ALA A 48 -42.38 2.87 14.91
CA ALA A 48 -42.99 4.17 15.17
C ALA A 48 -43.05 5.07 13.91
N PHE A 49 -42.17 4.84 12.92
CA PHE A 49 -42.24 5.52 11.64
C PHE A 49 -43.31 4.90 10.72
N PRO A 50 -43.96 5.70 9.84
CA PRO A 50 -44.94 5.20 8.89
C PRO A 50 -44.40 4.07 8.01
N LYS A 51 -45.26 3.11 7.64
CA LYS A 51 -44.93 2.06 6.67
C LYS A 51 -44.40 2.69 5.38
N LEU A 52 -43.42 2.05 4.75
CA LEU A 52 -42.72 2.51 3.54
C LEU A 52 -41.88 3.79 3.67
N SER A 53 -41.87 4.46 4.82
CA SER A 53 -41.01 5.63 5.04
C SER A 53 -39.52 5.28 4.89
N LYS A 54 -38.72 6.27 4.46
CA LYS A 54 -37.27 6.13 4.29
C LYS A 54 -36.57 5.81 5.62
N MET A 55 -37.03 6.43 6.72
CA MET A 55 -36.49 6.20 8.07
C MET A 55 -36.79 4.80 8.59
N ARG A 56 -38.03 4.29 8.46
CA ARG A 56 -38.37 2.91 8.83
C ARG A 56 -37.50 1.90 8.10
N ARG A 57 -37.37 2.05 6.78
CA ARG A 57 -36.51 1.18 5.95
C ARG A 57 -35.06 1.21 6.40
N MET A 58 -34.52 2.39 6.71
CA MET A 58 -33.13 2.54 7.16
C MET A 58 -32.88 1.87 8.52
N GLN A 59 -33.79 2.03 9.50
CA GLN A 59 -33.60 1.43 10.84
C GLN A 59 -33.72 -0.09 10.82
N LEU A 60 -34.71 -0.63 10.09
CA LEU A 60 -34.84 -2.10 9.91
C LEU A 60 -33.66 -2.70 9.14
N ASP A 61 -33.11 -1.98 8.15
CA ASP A 61 -31.90 -2.39 7.44
C ASP A 61 -30.66 -2.42 8.34
N LEU A 62 -30.55 -1.49 9.29
CA LEU A 62 -29.46 -1.48 10.27
C LEU A 62 -29.53 -2.70 11.20
N LEU A 63 -30.72 -3.01 11.73
CA LEU A 63 -30.95 -4.21 12.55
C LEU A 63 -30.59 -5.49 11.80
N ARG A 64 -30.97 -5.57 10.52
CA ARG A 64 -30.59 -6.69 9.64
C ARG A 64 -29.07 -6.81 9.48
N LYS A 65 -28.36 -5.70 9.24
CA LYS A 65 -26.89 -5.72 9.09
C LYS A 65 -26.20 -6.13 10.38
N ARG A 66 -26.67 -5.64 11.52
CA ARG A 66 -26.17 -6.02 12.86
C ARG A 66 -26.36 -7.50 13.14
N GLY A 67 -27.54 -8.06 12.86
CA GLY A 67 -27.78 -9.50 13.02
C GLY A 67 -26.87 -10.36 12.14
N ASN A 68 -26.66 -9.96 10.88
CA ASN A 68 -25.72 -10.66 10.00
C ASN A 68 -24.26 -10.55 10.48
N HIS A 69 -23.85 -9.39 11.02
CA HIS A 69 -22.52 -9.16 11.56
C HIS A 69 -22.23 -10.03 12.78
N ALA A 70 -23.14 -10.02 13.76
CA ALA A 70 -23.05 -10.83 14.97
C ALA A 70 -22.90 -12.32 14.63
N HIS A 71 -23.66 -12.81 13.63
CA HIS A 71 -23.53 -14.18 13.16
C HIS A 71 -22.14 -14.48 12.55
N ILE A 72 -21.57 -13.55 11.78
CA ILE A 72 -20.23 -13.71 11.19
C ILE A 72 -19.13 -13.70 12.27
N GLU A 73 -19.24 -12.81 13.28
CA GLU A 73 -18.27 -12.71 14.38
C GLU A 73 -18.23 -13.99 15.23
N VAL A 74 -19.39 -14.52 15.61
CA VAL A 74 -19.49 -15.77 16.38
C VAL A 74 -18.97 -16.97 15.58
N MET A 75 -19.03 -16.92 14.25
CA MET A 75 -18.55 -17.99 13.35
C MET A 75 -17.08 -17.85 12.89
N SER A 76 -16.35 -16.85 13.39
CA SER A 76 -14.92 -16.67 13.10
C SER A 76 -14.05 -17.88 13.50
N ALA A 77 -14.59 -18.82 14.28
CA ALA A 77 -14.06 -20.16 14.56
C ALA A 77 -14.05 -21.15 13.36
N GLY A 78 -14.21 -20.69 12.11
CA GLY A 78 -13.80 -21.45 10.91
C GLY A 78 -14.91 -21.99 10.00
N LYS A 79 -16.19 -21.80 10.33
CA LYS A 79 -17.33 -22.23 9.49
C LYS A 79 -18.39 -21.13 9.46
N GLY A 80 -18.43 -20.29 8.42
CA GLY A 80 -19.44 -19.23 8.34
C GLY A 80 -19.78 -18.78 6.92
N ILE A 81 -21.05 -18.40 6.72
CA ILE A 81 -21.58 -17.89 5.45
C ILE A 81 -21.44 -16.36 5.44
N LEU A 82 -20.73 -15.82 4.45
CA LEU A 82 -20.67 -14.37 4.25
C LEU A 82 -21.99 -13.86 3.68
N LEU A 83 -22.49 -12.76 4.24
CA LEU A 83 -23.71 -12.08 3.80
C LEU A 83 -23.44 -10.64 3.32
N PRO A 84 -22.88 -10.46 2.10
CA PRO A 84 -22.61 -9.14 1.56
C PRO A 84 -23.89 -8.34 1.27
N CYS A 85 -23.84 -7.02 1.48
CA CYS A 85 -24.93 -6.12 1.13
C CYS A 85 -25.18 -6.04 -0.39
N LYS A 86 -24.16 -6.28 -1.21
CA LYS A 86 -24.28 -6.39 -2.67
C LYS A 86 -23.72 -7.73 -3.12
N LYS A 87 -24.57 -8.53 -3.77
CA LYS A 87 -24.22 -9.84 -4.29
C LYS A 87 -23.26 -9.73 -5.48
N SER A 88 -22.44 -10.76 -5.63
CA SER A 88 -21.55 -10.95 -6.77
C SER A 88 -21.98 -12.20 -7.50
N SER A 89 -22.03 -12.16 -8.83
CA SER A 89 -22.16 -13.36 -9.67
C SER A 89 -20.87 -14.19 -9.67
N GLU A 90 -19.71 -13.54 -9.50
CA GLU A 90 -18.38 -14.18 -9.55
C GLU A 90 -18.01 -14.93 -8.26
N LEU A 91 -17.07 -15.87 -8.40
CA LEU A 91 -16.38 -16.50 -7.27
C LEU A 91 -15.49 -15.46 -6.56
N VAL A 92 -15.92 -14.99 -5.40
CA VAL A 92 -15.18 -14.02 -4.58
C VAL A 92 -14.55 -14.69 -3.36
N ASN A 93 -13.33 -14.30 -2.96
CA ASN A 93 -12.67 -14.74 -1.75
C ASN A 93 -13.29 -14.02 -0.54
N ALA A 94 -13.32 -14.68 0.63
CA ALA A 94 -13.77 -14.05 1.85
C ALA A 94 -12.95 -12.81 2.23
N ASN A 95 -11.65 -12.84 1.95
CA ASN A 95 -10.74 -11.74 2.20
C ASN A 95 -11.06 -10.50 1.34
N ASP A 96 -11.87 -10.62 0.29
CA ASP A 96 -12.27 -9.49 -0.54
C ASP A 96 -13.39 -8.65 0.07
N PHE A 97 -13.96 -9.10 1.19
CA PHE A 97 -15.04 -8.40 1.88
C PHE A 97 -14.57 -7.76 3.18
N MET A 98 -15.26 -6.70 3.57
CA MET A 98 -15.02 -6.01 4.83
C MET A 98 -16.28 -5.31 5.30
N HIS A 99 -16.49 -5.31 6.62
CA HIS A 99 -17.59 -4.59 7.25
C HIS A 99 -17.34 -3.09 7.25
N CYS A 100 -18.39 -2.31 7.05
CA CYS A 100 -18.36 -0.87 7.31
C CYS A 100 -18.38 -0.64 8.83
N LEU A 101 -17.19 -0.62 9.43
CA LEU A 101 -16.99 -0.45 10.87
C LEU A 101 -16.73 1.01 11.28
N GLN A 102 -16.37 1.90 10.35
CA GLN A 102 -15.92 3.25 10.70
C GLN A 102 -16.95 4.34 10.46
N VAL A 103 -17.85 4.42 11.42
CA VAL A 103 -18.45 5.66 11.89
C VAL A 103 -17.95 5.77 13.34
N LYS A 104 -17.76 6.97 13.94
CA LYS A 104 -17.29 7.13 15.34
C LYS A 104 -17.89 6.08 16.28
N ALA A 105 -17.17 5.75 17.38
CA ALA A 105 -17.34 4.68 18.37
C ALA A 105 -18.76 4.27 18.84
N VAL A 106 -19.82 4.92 18.36
CA VAL A 106 -21.20 4.79 18.79
C VAL A 106 -22.16 4.36 17.67
N LEU A 107 -21.80 4.42 16.36
CA LEU A 107 -22.78 4.19 15.28
C LEU A 107 -22.30 3.38 14.06
N HIS A 108 -22.08 2.08 14.21
CA HIS A 108 -21.56 1.22 13.15
C HIS A 108 -22.63 0.80 12.12
N CYS A 109 -22.29 0.86 10.82
CA CYS A 109 -23.15 0.38 9.74
C CYS A 109 -23.22 -1.15 9.69
N HIS A 110 -22.14 -1.84 10.06
CA HIS A 110 -21.99 -3.31 10.06
C HIS A 110 -22.29 -4.01 8.73
N GLY A 111 -22.56 -3.26 7.66
CA GLY A 111 -22.78 -3.83 6.33
C GLY A 111 -21.50 -4.41 5.76
N LEU A 112 -21.56 -5.64 5.23
CA LEU A 112 -20.44 -6.30 4.57
C LEU A 112 -20.38 -5.90 3.10
N PHE A 113 -19.26 -5.30 2.66
CA PHE A 113 -19.06 -4.84 1.28
C PHE A 113 -17.77 -5.40 0.71
N LYS A 114 -17.68 -5.50 -0.63
CA LYS A 114 -16.38 -5.77 -1.28
C LYS A 114 -15.42 -4.61 -0.97
N ARG A 115 -14.18 -4.92 -0.57
CA ARG A 115 -13.10 -3.96 -0.27
C ARG A 115 -12.96 -2.90 -1.38
N LYS A 116 -12.99 -3.32 -2.65
CA LYS A 116 -12.89 -2.42 -3.82
C LYS A 116 -14.01 -1.37 -3.93
N PHE A 117 -15.17 -1.60 -3.31
CA PHE A 117 -16.33 -0.70 -3.36
C PHE A 117 -16.68 -0.07 -2.02
N LEU A 118 -16.01 -0.45 -0.93
CA LEU A 118 -16.29 0.08 0.41
C LEU A 118 -16.12 1.61 0.48
N TRP A 119 -15.17 2.16 -0.26
CA TRP A 119 -14.98 3.61 -0.35
C TRP A 119 -16.19 4.36 -0.93
N LYS A 120 -16.86 3.78 -1.94
CA LYS A 120 -18.10 4.34 -2.53
C LYS A 120 -19.26 4.25 -1.55
N HIS A 121 -19.28 3.21 -0.71
CA HIS A 121 -20.28 3.10 0.35
C HIS A 121 -20.03 4.16 1.43
N MET A 122 -18.80 4.29 1.93
CA MET A 122 -18.49 5.23 3.01
C MET A 122 -18.79 6.68 2.63
N SER A 123 -18.54 7.10 1.38
CA SER A 123 -18.91 8.44 0.91
C SER A 123 -20.42 8.72 0.90
N ARG A 124 -21.25 7.67 0.83
CA ARG A 124 -22.73 7.76 0.81
C ARG A 124 -23.38 7.22 2.08
N CYS A 125 -22.60 6.77 3.06
CA CYS A 125 -23.13 6.11 4.25
C CYS A 125 -23.79 7.17 5.14
N ASN A 126 -25.11 7.06 5.30
CA ASN A 126 -25.90 8.00 6.11
C ASN A 126 -25.42 8.04 7.57
N LEU A 127 -24.95 6.91 8.10
CA LEU A 127 -24.40 6.83 9.45
C LEU A 127 -23.03 7.52 9.52
N ALA A 128 -22.17 7.29 8.52
CA ALA A 128 -20.87 7.96 8.44
C ALA A 128 -21.01 9.49 8.34
N ARG A 129 -21.91 9.98 7.47
CA ARG A 129 -22.15 11.43 7.30
C ARG A 129 -22.59 12.13 8.59
N LYS A 130 -23.32 11.46 9.47
CA LYS A 130 -23.76 12.02 10.76
C LYS A 130 -22.61 12.19 11.76
N CYS A 131 -21.48 11.51 11.58
CA CYS A 131 -20.34 11.59 12.49
C CYS A 131 -19.15 12.41 11.93
N GLY A 132 -19.35 13.04 10.77
CA GLY A 132 -18.34 13.82 10.05
C GLY A 132 -18.09 13.25 8.63
N PRO A 133 -17.66 14.07 7.67
CA PRO A 133 -17.32 13.58 6.34
C PRO A 133 -16.15 12.59 6.43
N PRO A 134 -16.23 11.41 5.77
CA PRO A 134 -15.08 10.50 5.70
C PRO A 134 -13.94 11.18 4.93
N PRO A 135 -12.67 10.83 5.20
CA PRO A 135 -11.56 11.37 4.43
C PRO A 135 -11.74 11.03 2.94
N PRO A 136 -11.47 11.99 2.04
CA PRO A 136 -11.66 11.77 0.61
C PRO A 136 -10.66 10.75 0.06
N GLY A 137 -11.11 9.93 -0.88
CA GLY A 137 -10.26 9.05 -1.68
C GLY A 137 -10.24 7.58 -1.25
N LYS A 138 -10.12 6.69 -2.25
CA LYS A 138 -10.08 5.23 -2.10
C LYS A 138 -8.98 4.78 -1.12
N THR A 139 -7.77 5.33 -1.26
CA THR A 139 -6.59 4.92 -0.47
C THR A 139 -6.73 5.23 1.02
N ARG A 140 -7.26 6.41 1.38
CA ARG A 140 -7.45 6.79 2.79
C ARG A 140 -8.48 5.90 3.48
N ILE A 141 -9.56 5.58 2.78
CA ILE A 141 -10.58 4.66 3.29
C ILE A 141 -10.03 3.25 3.44
N GLN A 142 -9.28 2.75 2.46
CA GLN A 142 -8.60 1.45 2.54
C GLN A 142 -7.59 1.40 3.68
N ALA A 143 -6.90 2.51 3.99
CA ALA A 143 -5.99 2.59 5.11
C ALA A 143 -6.68 2.52 6.48
N LEU A 144 -7.78 3.27 6.65
CA LEU A 144 -8.61 3.19 7.86
C LEU A 144 -9.14 1.77 8.09
N CYS A 145 -9.59 1.15 7.00
CA CYS A 145 -10.06 -0.24 6.96
C CYS A 145 -8.99 -1.24 7.37
N ALA A 146 -7.76 -1.09 6.85
CA ALA A 146 -6.63 -1.94 7.21
C ALA A 146 -6.23 -1.75 8.69
N TYR A 147 -6.26 -0.53 9.20
CA TYR A 147 -5.92 -0.23 10.60
C TYR A 147 -6.95 -0.77 11.60
N ALA A 148 -8.22 -0.91 11.19
CA ALA A 148 -9.28 -1.49 12.03
C ALA A 148 -9.16 -3.01 12.20
N GLN A 149 -8.26 -3.67 11.45
CA GLN A 149 -7.94 -5.08 11.68
C GLN A 149 -7.16 -5.22 13.00
N PRO A 150 -7.32 -6.35 13.73
CA PRO A 150 -6.48 -6.64 14.89
C PRO A 150 -5.00 -6.51 14.54
N VAL A 151 -4.24 -5.90 15.43
CA VAL A 151 -2.78 -5.81 15.28
C VAL A 151 -2.23 -7.23 15.44
N PRO A 152 -1.42 -7.74 14.48
CA PRO A 152 -0.80 -9.04 14.62
C PRO A 152 0.09 -9.12 15.86
N GLU A 153 0.17 -10.30 16.47
CA GLU A 153 1.01 -10.55 17.63
C GLU A 153 2.48 -10.24 17.33
N GLY A 154 3.14 -9.53 18.25
CA GLY A 154 4.54 -9.11 18.09
C GLY A 154 4.77 -7.92 17.16
N VAL A 155 3.72 -7.21 16.71
CA VAL A 155 3.86 -5.98 15.90
C VAL A 155 3.41 -4.75 16.69
N SER A 156 4.23 -3.70 16.71
CA SER A 156 3.82 -2.45 17.35
C SER A 156 2.61 -1.78 16.65
N GLN A 157 1.65 -1.26 17.43
CA GLN A 157 0.47 -0.55 16.90
C GLN A 157 0.85 0.65 16.01
N ARG A 158 1.96 1.31 16.34
CA ARG A 158 2.49 2.45 15.57
C ARG A 158 2.97 2.02 14.19
N LEU A 159 3.72 0.92 14.09
CA LEU A 159 4.12 0.37 12.79
C LEU A 159 2.90 -0.13 12.02
N TRP A 160 1.97 -0.80 12.69
CA TRP A 160 0.75 -1.29 12.04
C TRP A 160 -0.06 -0.17 11.40
N LYS A 161 -0.16 0.99 12.05
CA LYS A 161 -0.75 2.20 11.48
C LYS A 161 -0.01 2.67 10.23
N LEU A 162 1.32 2.64 10.25
CA LEU A 162 2.16 3.04 9.10
C LEU A 162 2.03 2.09 7.91
N ILE A 163 2.01 0.77 8.14
CA ILE A 163 1.81 -0.25 7.10
C ILE A 163 0.38 -0.14 6.55
N SER A 164 -0.61 0.05 7.42
CA SER A 164 -2.01 0.21 7.02
C SER A 164 -2.22 1.45 6.16
N ALA A 165 -1.42 2.51 6.33
CA ALA A 165 -1.47 3.70 5.49
C ALA A 165 -0.90 3.51 4.07
N MET A 166 -0.27 2.38 3.76
CA MET A 166 0.21 2.07 2.40
C MET A 166 -0.95 1.80 1.43
N THR A 167 -0.67 1.83 0.14
CA THR A 167 -1.59 1.32 -0.89
C THR A 167 -1.90 -0.14 -0.61
N GLN A 168 -3.19 -0.49 -0.48
CA GLN A 168 -3.60 -1.87 -0.21
C GLN A 168 -3.61 -2.67 -1.53
N ASP A 169 -2.46 -3.22 -1.86
CA ASP A 169 -2.17 -4.08 -3.01
C ASP A 169 -1.40 -5.35 -2.59
N ASP A 170 -1.12 -6.23 -3.55
CA ASP A 170 -0.43 -7.51 -3.31
C ASP A 170 0.95 -7.33 -2.66
N ILE A 171 1.58 -6.17 -2.85
CA ILE A 171 2.85 -5.83 -2.19
C ILE A 171 2.61 -5.63 -0.69
N THR A 172 1.61 -4.84 -0.30
CA THR A 172 1.30 -4.62 1.13
C THR A 172 0.81 -5.91 1.80
N ASP A 173 0.08 -6.77 1.08
CA ASP A 173 -0.30 -8.09 1.61
C ASP A 173 0.92 -9.00 1.78
N THR A 174 1.88 -8.96 0.84
CA THR A 174 3.15 -9.67 0.95
C THR A 174 3.99 -9.20 2.13
N ILE A 175 4.05 -7.88 2.37
CA ILE A 175 4.73 -7.27 3.53
C ILE A 175 4.10 -7.75 4.84
N LYS A 176 2.77 -7.73 4.94
CA LYS A 176 2.04 -8.14 6.14
C LYS A 176 2.20 -9.64 6.45
N GLY A 177 2.46 -10.46 5.42
CA GLY A 177 2.65 -11.90 5.56
C GLY A 177 4.08 -12.34 5.87
N ASP A 178 5.06 -11.44 5.87
CA ASP A 178 6.47 -11.79 6.07
C ASP A 178 7.05 -11.15 7.35
N ARG A 179 7.46 -12.00 8.30
CA ARG A 179 7.95 -11.59 9.61
C ARG A 179 9.25 -10.79 9.53
N CYS A 180 10.16 -11.11 8.61
CA CYS A 180 11.44 -10.41 8.49
C CYS A 180 11.25 -9.01 7.90
N VAL A 181 10.33 -8.84 6.93
CA VAL A 181 9.98 -7.51 6.42
C VAL A 181 9.36 -6.64 7.51
N ILE A 182 8.48 -7.21 8.34
CA ILE A 182 7.89 -6.51 9.49
C ILE A 182 8.98 -6.08 10.47
N LYS A 183 9.88 -6.99 10.87
CA LYS A 183 11.01 -6.66 11.77
C LYS A 183 11.95 -5.61 11.20
N MET A 184 12.22 -5.64 9.90
CA MET A 184 12.96 -4.56 9.23
C MET A 184 12.23 -3.22 9.35
N GLY A 185 10.91 -3.22 9.17
CA GLY A 185 10.04 -2.07 9.40
C GLY A 185 10.12 -1.56 10.84
N GLU A 186 10.08 -2.45 11.83
CA GLU A 186 10.22 -2.10 13.25
C GLU A 186 11.57 -1.47 13.54
N HIS A 187 12.66 -2.07 13.07
CA HIS A 187 14.00 -1.49 13.22
C HIS A 187 14.06 -0.08 12.61
N LEU A 188 13.53 0.13 11.39
CA LEU A 188 13.54 1.44 10.76
C LEU A 188 12.67 2.45 11.52
N TYR A 189 11.53 2.00 12.05
CA TYR A 189 10.62 2.83 12.82
C TYR A 189 11.21 3.21 14.18
N SER A 190 11.91 2.31 14.87
CA SER A 190 12.59 2.65 16.13
C SER A 190 13.67 3.71 15.93
N LYS A 191 14.35 3.73 14.76
CA LYS A 191 15.40 4.71 14.47
C LYS A 191 14.88 6.06 13.95
N LEU A 192 13.80 6.05 13.16
CA LEU A 192 13.35 7.22 12.39
C LEU A 192 11.88 7.60 12.63
N GLY A 193 11.14 6.81 13.38
CA GLY A 193 9.68 6.89 13.47
C GLY A 193 9.15 8.06 14.30
N SER A 194 9.99 8.70 15.12
CA SER A 194 9.66 9.95 15.82
C SER A 194 9.42 11.10 14.83
N ASP A 195 10.18 11.12 13.73
CA ASP A 195 10.05 12.12 12.68
C ASP A 195 9.03 11.67 11.62
N SER A 196 7.88 12.37 11.58
CA SER A 196 6.80 12.10 10.63
C SER A 196 7.23 12.24 9.17
N THR A 197 8.22 13.08 8.86
CA THR A 197 8.74 13.28 7.50
C THR A 197 9.44 12.01 6.98
N LYS A 198 10.01 11.19 7.88
CA LYS A 198 10.69 9.94 7.53
C LYS A 198 9.75 8.77 7.34
N HIS A 199 8.47 8.89 7.70
CA HIS A 199 7.51 7.79 7.53
C HIS A 199 7.37 7.36 6.07
N GLN A 200 7.48 8.31 5.13
CA GLN A 200 7.47 7.99 3.70
C GLN A 200 8.68 7.16 3.28
N TYR A 201 9.86 7.47 3.81
CA TYR A 201 11.07 6.69 3.57
C TYR A 201 10.93 5.25 4.09
N ILE A 202 10.39 5.08 5.30
CA ILE A 202 10.15 3.74 5.88
C ILE A 202 9.18 2.96 4.98
N ARG A 203 8.05 3.58 4.58
CA ARG A 203 7.08 2.93 3.69
C ARG A 203 7.70 2.54 2.37
N GLN A 204 8.51 3.41 1.78
CA GLN A 204 9.20 3.14 0.53
C GLN A 204 10.15 1.95 0.68
N LYS A 205 10.97 1.90 1.73
CA LYS A 205 11.89 0.78 1.98
C LYS A 205 11.18 -0.55 2.14
N MET A 206 10.11 -0.60 2.93
CA MET A 206 9.31 -1.82 3.09
C MET A 206 8.69 -2.26 1.76
N ARG A 207 8.25 -1.31 0.92
CA ARG A 207 7.68 -1.62 -0.41
C ARG A 207 8.73 -1.99 -1.46
N GLU A 208 9.96 -1.50 -1.37
CA GLU A 208 11.08 -1.95 -2.21
C GLU A 208 11.33 -3.45 -1.96
N VAL A 209 11.48 -3.85 -0.69
CA VAL A 209 11.67 -5.26 -0.30
C VAL A 209 10.42 -6.11 -0.59
N GLY A 210 9.22 -5.59 -0.31
CA GLY A 210 7.98 -6.32 -0.59
C GLY A 210 7.78 -6.63 -2.07
N ARG A 211 8.21 -5.74 -2.99
CA ARG A 211 8.21 -6.01 -4.43
C ARG A 211 9.17 -7.14 -4.80
N LEU A 212 10.36 -7.13 -4.23
CA LEU A 212 11.35 -8.20 -4.43
C LEU A 212 10.78 -9.54 -3.98
N LEU A 213 10.24 -9.61 -2.76
CA LEU A 213 9.65 -10.84 -2.23
C LEU A 213 8.46 -11.34 -3.06
N LEU A 214 7.56 -10.44 -3.47
CA LEU A 214 6.40 -10.81 -4.29
C LEU A 214 6.83 -11.41 -5.63
N HIS A 215 7.84 -10.82 -6.28
CA HIS A 215 8.38 -11.35 -7.52
C HIS A 215 8.99 -12.74 -7.31
N SER A 216 9.85 -12.92 -6.30
CA SER A 216 10.49 -14.22 -6.05
C SER A 216 9.51 -15.32 -5.64
N LYS A 217 8.40 -14.95 -4.97
CA LYS A 217 7.29 -15.89 -4.68
C LYS A 217 6.65 -16.42 -5.96
N ASN A 218 6.50 -15.57 -6.98
CA ASN A 218 5.92 -15.96 -8.25
C ASN A 218 6.85 -16.87 -9.06
N GLU A 219 8.17 -16.72 -8.92
CA GLU A 219 9.16 -17.65 -9.49
C GLU A 219 9.27 -18.98 -8.73
N GLY A 220 8.76 -19.05 -7.49
CA GLY A 220 8.62 -20.28 -6.71
C GLY A 220 9.84 -20.70 -5.88
N HIS A 221 11.02 -20.12 -6.12
CA HIS A 221 12.25 -20.50 -5.41
C HIS A 221 12.40 -19.88 -4.01
N LEU A 222 11.91 -18.66 -3.80
CA LEU A 222 12.04 -17.94 -2.52
C LEU A 222 10.66 -17.53 -2.02
N LYS A 223 10.23 -18.12 -0.90
CA LYS A 223 8.88 -17.93 -0.34
C LYS A 223 8.87 -16.90 0.77
N THR A 224 9.94 -16.78 1.53
CA THR A 224 10.08 -15.85 2.65
C THR A 224 11.41 -15.13 2.58
N MET A 225 11.52 -13.98 3.23
CA MET A 225 12.81 -13.28 3.31
C MET A 225 13.90 -14.07 4.05
N SER A 226 13.53 -15.06 4.87
CA SER A 226 14.50 -15.99 5.46
C SER A 226 15.24 -16.80 4.39
N ASP A 227 14.55 -17.17 3.30
CA ASP A 227 15.13 -17.96 2.20
C ASP A 227 16.21 -17.17 1.46
N PHE A 228 16.10 -15.84 1.43
CA PHE A 228 17.08 -14.95 0.79
C PHE A 228 18.43 -14.94 1.51
N VAL A 229 18.44 -15.31 2.79
CA VAL A 229 19.64 -15.28 3.65
C VAL A 229 20.32 -16.65 3.70
N ILE A 230 19.82 -17.63 2.95
CA ILE A 230 20.48 -18.92 2.76
C ILE A 230 21.53 -18.77 1.65
N PRO A 231 22.83 -19.07 1.89
CA PRO A 231 23.88 -18.91 0.90
C PRO A 231 23.64 -19.67 -0.41
N ALA A 232 23.07 -20.89 -0.34
CA ALA A 232 22.72 -21.70 -1.51
C ALA A 232 21.72 -20.99 -2.45
N ASN A 233 20.90 -20.08 -1.91
CA ASN A 233 19.93 -19.33 -2.67
C ASN A 233 20.50 -18.04 -3.29
N PHE A 234 21.77 -17.69 -3.03
CA PHE A 234 22.38 -16.46 -3.50
C PHE A 234 22.21 -16.22 -5.02
N PRO A 235 22.39 -17.21 -5.92
CA PRO A 235 22.14 -17.01 -7.35
C PRO A 235 20.70 -16.61 -7.66
N HIS A 236 19.72 -17.17 -6.95
CA HIS A 236 18.30 -16.84 -7.10
C HIS A 236 18.02 -15.41 -6.61
N VAL A 237 18.67 -14.99 -5.53
CA VAL A 237 18.57 -13.61 -5.01
C VAL A 237 19.10 -12.60 -6.03
N ILE A 238 20.25 -12.87 -6.65
CA ILE A 238 20.83 -12.01 -7.69
C ILE A 238 19.88 -11.88 -8.88
N ARG A 239 19.34 -13.00 -9.40
CA ARG A 239 18.38 -12.99 -10.51
C ARG A 239 17.13 -12.18 -10.18
N ALA A 240 16.55 -12.39 -9.00
CA ALA A 240 15.37 -11.66 -8.57
C ALA A 240 15.62 -10.14 -8.47
N VAL A 241 16.79 -9.74 -7.96
CA VAL A 241 17.16 -8.32 -7.87
C VAL A 241 17.40 -7.72 -9.25
N GLN A 242 18.10 -8.43 -10.13
CA GLN A 242 18.32 -8.03 -11.53
C GLN A 242 16.99 -7.84 -12.27
N HIS A 243 16.04 -8.76 -12.10
CA HIS A 243 14.73 -8.66 -12.72
C HIS A 243 13.96 -7.43 -12.21
N VAL A 244 13.85 -7.25 -10.89
CA VAL A 244 13.11 -6.13 -10.29
C VAL A 244 13.75 -4.76 -10.61
N SER A 245 15.06 -4.73 -10.85
CA SER A 245 15.77 -3.52 -11.26
C SER A 245 15.86 -3.33 -12.79
N GLY A 246 15.32 -4.28 -13.56
CA GLY A 246 15.26 -4.22 -15.02
C GLY A 246 16.63 -4.34 -15.69
N PHE A 247 17.41 -5.34 -15.29
CA PHE A 247 18.68 -5.68 -15.90
C PHE A 247 18.50 -6.13 -17.35
N ASN A 248 19.29 -5.58 -18.26
CA ASN A 248 19.38 -6.00 -19.64
C ASN A 248 20.72 -6.71 -19.87
N ALA A 249 20.68 -7.99 -20.26
CA ALA A 249 21.86 -8.81 -20.49
C ALA A 249 22.70 -8.35 -21.69
N GLU A 250 22.07 -7.84 -22.75
CA GLU A 250 22.75 -7.40 -23.98
C GLU A 250 23.54 -6.11 -23.75
N LYS A 251 22.92 -5.14 -23.07
CA LYS A 251 23.53 -3.83 -22.80
C LYS A 251 24.28 -3.78 -21.47
N HIS A 252 24.22 -4.87 -20.69
CA HIS A 252 24.80 -5.00 -19.36
C HIS A 252 24.52 -3.78 -18.46
N ASN A 253 23.27 -3.29 -18.51
CA ASN A 253 22.82 -2.09 -17.81
C ASN A 253 21.51 -2.33 -17.06
N LEU A 254 21.19 -1.43 -16.14
CA LEU A 254 20.02 -1.53 -15.26
C LEU A 254 19.04 -0.41 -15.53
N ARG A 255 17.76 -0.73 -15.73
CA ARG A 255 16.72 0.30 -15.89
C ARG A 255 16.56 1.16 -14.64
N ILE A 256 16.65 0.57 -13.45
CA ILE A 256 16.52 1.27 -12.16
C ILE A 256 17.73 0.92 -11.27
N PRO A 257 18.94 1.44 -11.58
CA PRO A 257 20.17 1.08 -10.88
C PRO A 257 20.11 1.41 -9.39
N SER A 258 19.52 2.56 -9.05
CA SER A 258 19.36 3.01 -7.66
C SER A 258 18.51 2.05 -6.83
N LEU A 259 17.56 1.32 -7.45
CA LEU A 259 16.77 0.31 -6.75
C LEU A 259 17.62 -0.91 -6.42
N ALA A 260 18.47 -1.36 -7.35
CA ALA A 260 19.38 -2.49 -7.12
C ALA A 260 20.31 -2.23 -5.93
N LEU A 261 20.92 -1.04 -5.87
CA LEU A 261 21.75 -0.62 -4.73
C LEU A 261 20.95 -0.56 -3.42
N LYS A 262 19.77 0.06 -3.45
CA LYS A 262 18.87 0.16 -2.28
C LYS A 262 18.44 -1.20 -1.75
N LEU A 263 18.17 -2.17 -2.64
CA LEU A 263 17.81 -3.54 -2.29
C LEU A 263 18.99 -4.27 -1.65
N GLY A 264 20.21 -4.12 -2.17
CA GLY A 264 21.41 -4.70 -1.55
C GLY A 264 21.59 -4.27 -0.09
N HIS A 265 21.54 -2.96 0.18
CA HIS A 265 21.61 -2.45 1.56
C HIS A 265 20.47 -2.98 2.45
N SER A 266 19.27 -3.14 1.89
CA SER A 266 18.11 -3.65 2.62
C SER A 266 18.28 -5.13 2.95
N LEU A 267 18.78 -5.93 2.01
CA LEU A 267 19.07 -7.36 2.20
C LEU A 267 20.16 -7.59 3.25
N LYS A 268 21.26 -6.83 3.18
CA LYS A 268 22.32 -6.91 4.22
C LYS A 268 21.76 -6.58 5.61
N LYS A 269 20.83 -5.61 5.69
CA LYS A 269 20.17 -5.27 6.95
C LYS A 269 19.23 -6.36 7.45
N ILE A 270 18.46 -6.99 6.56
CA ILE A 270 17.62 -8.14 6.89
C ILE A 270 18.46 -9.31 7.39
N ALA A 271 19.60 -9.59 6.75
CA ALA A 271 20.53 -10.63 7.18
C ALA A 271 21.07 -10.37 8.60
N ASN A 272 21.43 -9.13 8.93
CA ASN A 272 21.83 -8.76 10.29
C ASN A 272 20.70 -8.96 11.31
N ILE A 273 19.45 -8.61 10.95
CA ILE A 273 18.29 -8.81 11.84
C ILE A 273 18.07 -10.31 12.09
N ILE A 274 18.07 -11.13 11.03
CA ILE A 274 17.89 -12.58 11.12
C ILE A 274 19.00 -13.22 11.95
N GLU A 275 20.25 -12.80 11.76
CA GLU A 275 21.37 -13.29 12.58
C GLU A 275 21.18 -12.96 14.06
N CYS A 276 20.90 -11.69 14.40
CA CYS A 276 20.70 -11.28 15.79
C CYS A 276 19.53 -12.04 16.43
N ASP A 277 18.41 -12.15 15.74
CA ASP A 277 17.24 -12.89 16.21
C ASP A 277 17.54 -14.38 16.45
N ALA A 278 18.27 -15.00 15.52
CA ALA A 278 18.66 -16.39 15.59
C ALA A 278 19.65 -16.63 16.75
N MET A 279 20.59 -15.71 16.97
CA MET A 279 21.51 -15.76 18.12
C MET A 279 20.76 -15.65 19.45
N ILE A 280 19.84 -14.69 19.57
CA ILE A 280 19.02 -14.51 20.78
C ILE A 280 18.14 -15.74 21.04
N SER A 281 17.60 -16.36 19.98
CA SER A 281 16.69 -17.51 20.07
C SER A 281 17.43 -18.87 20.12
N GLY A 282 18.76 -18.89 20.13
CA GLY A 282 19.56 -20.12 20.15
C GLY A 282 19.60 -20.93 18.84
N GLN A 283 19.13 -20.37 17.71
CA GLN A 283 19.08 -21.03 16.41
C GLN A 283 20.42 -20.91 15.67
N LYS A 284 21.38 -21.78 16.02
CA LYS A 284 22.76 -21.73 15.50
C LYS A 284 22.83 -21.82 13.97
N GLU A 285 22.07 -22.72 13.35
CA GLU A 285 22.06 -22.90 11.89
C GLU A 285 21.64 -21.63 11.14
N THR A 286 20.53 -21.02 11.54
CA THR A 286 20.03 -19.80 10.90
C THR A 286 21.00 -18.62 11.07
N ALA A 287 21.62 -18.50 12.25
CA ALA A 287 22.66 -17.51 12.47
C ALA A 287 23.88 -17.76 11.56
N GLN A 288 24.29 -19.02 11.39
CA GLN A 288 25.41 -19.37 10.52
C GLN A 288 25.10 -19.11 9.04
N HIS A 289 23.91 -19.47 8.56
CA HIS A 289 23.45 -19.13 7.21
C HIS A 289 23.52 -17.62 6.97
N ALA A 290 23.05 -16.81 7.90
CA ALA A 290 23.12 -15.36 7.80
C ALA A 290 24.55 -14.81 7.76
N ARG A 291 25.47 -15.38 8.56
CA ARG A 291 26.90 -15.02 8.50
C ARG A 291 27.52 -15.35 7.16
N HIS A 292 27.33 -16.58 6.69
CA HIS A 292 27.84 -17.02 5.39
C HIS A 292 27.25 -16.20 4.24
N PHE A 293 25.96 -15.90 4.27
CA PHE A 293 25.33 -15.05 3.26
C PHE A 293 25.96 -13.66 3.23
N LYS A 294 26.25 -13.05 4.39
CA LYS A 294 26.93 -11.76 4.45
C LYS A 294 28.35 -11.81 3.89
N GLN A 295 29.09 -12.89 4.13
CA GLN A 295 30.41 -13.08 3.53
C GLN A 295 30.32 -13.17 2.00
N VAL A 296 29.42 -14.02 1.48
CA VAL A 296 29.18 -14.13 0.03
C VAL A 296 28.72 -12.80 -0.55
N TYR A 297 27.84 -12.08 0.15
CA TYR A 297 27.41 -10.73 -0.24
C TYR A 297 28.61 -9.78 -0.36
N ASP A 298 29.46 -9.71 0.67
CA ASP A 298 30.58 -8.76 0.68
C ASP A 298 31.62 -9.07 -0.41
N THR A 299 31.78 -10.33 -0.80
CA THR A 299 32.68 -10.72 -1.90
C THR A 299 32.05 -10.55 -3.28
N LYS A 300 30.80 -10.96 -3.48
CA LYS A 300 30.21 -11.15 -4.81
C LYS A 300 29.16 -10.12 -5.20
N TRP A 301 28.57 -9.40 -4.25
CA TRP A 301 27.49 -8.46 -4.58
C TRP A 301 27.95 -7.32 -5.49
N ASN A 302 29.18 -6.85 -5.30
CA ASN A 302 29.73 -5.77 -6.11
C ASN A 302 29.84 -6.17 -7.59
N GLU A 303 30.31 -7.39 -7.85
CA GLU A 303 30.50 -7.96 -9.19
C GLU A 303 29.17 -8.02 -9.96
N TYR A 304 28.13 -8.58 -9.33
CA TYR A 304 26.86 -8.84 -10.02
C TYR A 304 25.87 -7.67 -10.04
N ILE A 305 25.93 -6.77 -9.04
CA ILE A 305 24.90 -5.75 -8.82
C ILE A 305 25.48 -4.34 -8.73
N SER A 306 26.39 -4.08 -7.78
CA SER A 306 26.79 -2.70 -7.51
C SER A 306 27.59 -2.08 -8.65
N SER A 307 28.56 -2.79 -9.22
CA SER A 307 29.38 -2.29 -10.33
C SER A 307 28.53 -1.99 -11.58
N PRO A 308 27.67 -2.92 -12.07
CA PRO A 308 26.76 -2.62 -13.18
C PRO A 308 25.82 -1.44 -12.89
N ALA A 309 25.34 -1.31 -11.65
CA ALA A 309 24.43 -0.24 -11.25
C ALA A 309 25.13 1.13 -11.23
N LEU A 310 26.31 1.20 -10.63
CA LEU A 310 27.10 2.44 -10.56
C LEU A 310 27.56 2.87 -11.94
N ARG A 311 28.02 1.93 -12.79
CA ARG A 311 28.38 2.23 -14.17
C ARG A 311 27.19 2.82 -14.93
N THR A 312 26.02 2.19 -14.85
CA THR A 312 24.80 2.70 -15.50
C THR A 312 24.45 4.11 -15.02
N LEU A 313 24.60 4.42 -13.72
CA LEU A 313 24.35 5.75 -13.18
C LEU A 313 25.36 6.79 -13.68
N THR A 314 26.64 6.43 -13.73
CA THR A 314 27.71 7.30 -14.23
C THR A 314 27.52 7.60 -15.71
N GLU A 315 27.23 6.59 -16.53
CA GLU A 315 26.92 6.75 -17.95
C GLU A 315 25.68 7.62 -18.16
N ALA A 316 24.61 7.41 -17.39
CA ALA A 316 23.41 8.24 -17.48
C ALA A 316 23.68 9.69 -17.09
N LYS A 317 24.53 9.94 -16.09
CA LYS A 317 24.95 11.28 -15.68
C LYS A 317 25.84 11.94 -16.74
N TYR A 318 26.76 11.18 -17.34
CA TYR A 318 27.65 11.66 -18.39
C TYR A 318 26.88 12.03 -19.66
N ASN A 319 25.90 11.21 -20.04
CA ASN A 319 25.07 11.42 -21.22
C ASN A 319 23.92 12.42 -20.99
N ALA A 320 23.74 12.94 -19.77
CA ALA A 320 22.72 13.93 -19.48
C ALA A 320 23.09 15.26 -20.19
N PRO A 321 22.20 15.83 -21.02
CA PRO A 321 22.50 17.06 -21.74
C PRO A 321 22.80 18.18 -20.75
N GLN A 322 24.01 18.72 -20.83
CA GLN A 322 24.39 19.89 -20.04
C GLN A 322 23.76 21.13 -20.69
N LEU A 323 22.64 21.58 -20.12
CA LEU A 323 22.09 22.90 -20.41
C LEU A 323 23.07 23.94 -19.83
N LEU A 324 24.08 24.31 -20.61
CA LEU A 324 24.99 25.38 -20.25
C LEU A 324 24.18 26.69 -20.16
N PRO A 325 24.23 27.45 -19.05
CA PRO A 325 23.68 28.80 -18.95
C PRO A 325 24.28 29.76 -20.00
N PHE A 326 25.39 29.34 -20.60
CA PHE A 326 26.17 30.02 -21.61
C PHE A 326 25.34 30.60 -22.77
N THR A 327 24.23 29.97 -23.18
CA THR A 327 23.42 30.50 -24.28
C THR A 327 22.60 31.73 -23.89
N ASP A 328 22.22 31.91 -22.62
CA ASP A 328 21.48 33.10 -22.18
C ASP A 328 22.42 34.27 -21.91
N ASP A 329 23.58 34.03 -21.31
CA ASP A 329 24.55 35.10 -21.03
C ASP A 329 25.27 35.57 -22.31
N VAL A 330 25.60 34.68 -23.24
CA VAL A 330 26.10 35.06 -24.58
C VAL A 330 25.05 35.82 -25.37
N ARG A 331 23.77 35.41 -25.29
CA ARG A 331 22.66 36.13 -25.93
C ARG A 331 22.48 37.52 -25.34
N LYS A 332 22.51 37.67 -24.00
CA LYS A 332 22.44 38.96 -23.32
C LYS A 332 23.62 39.86 -23.70
N LEU A 333 24.84 39.32 -23.74
CA LEU A 333 26.01 40.08 -24.17
C LEU A 333 25.88 40.53 -25.62
N HIS A 334 25.44 39.64 -26.52
CA HIS A 334 25.23 39.98 -27.93
C HIS A 334 24.17 41.07 -28.11
N MET A 335 23.03 40.95 -27.42
CA MET A 335 21.98 41.99 -27.42
C MET A 335 22.49 43.33 -26.88
N TYR A 336 23.29 43.31 -25.80
CA TYR A 336 23.88 44.52 -25.22
C TYR A 336 24.86 45.21 -26.18
N LEU A 337 25.72 44.44 -26.86
CA LEU A 337 26.66 44.96 -27.84
C LEU A 337 25.93 45.57 -29.05
N ASP A 338 24.88 44.91 -29.53
CA ASP A 338 24.09 45.37 -30.67
C ASP A 338 23.34 46.69 -30.36
N ASP A 339 22.79 46.81 -29.15
CA ASP A 339 22.16 48.05 -28.67
C ASP A 339 23.18 49.19 -28.53
N ASN A 340 24.38 48.92 -28.01
CA ASN A 340 25.43 49.94 -27.90
C ASN A 340 25.94 50.38 -29.27
N GLN A 341 26.07 49.44 -30.22
CA GLN A 341 26.44 49.78 -31.60
C GLN A 341 25.41 50.73 -32.22
N LYS A 342 24.12 50.44 -32.09
CA LYS A 342 23.04 51.32 -32.60
C LYS A 342 23.10 52.71 -31.97
N LYS A 343 23.32 52.80 -30.66
CA LYS A 343 23.47 54.08 -29.95
C LYS A 343 24.68 54.88 -30.42
N MET A 344 25.84 54.24 -30.58
CA MET A 344 27.03 54.91 -31.09
C MET A 344 26.83 55.39 -32.53
N VAL A 345 26.29 54.55 -33.42
CA VAL A 345 26.01 54.94 -34.80
C VAL A 345 25.03 56.12 -34.86
N ALA A 346 23.97 56.11 -34.06
CA ALA A 346 23.03 57.23 -33.97
C ALA A 346 23.71 58.52 -33.47
N SER A 347 24.61 58.41 -32.48
CA SER A 347 25.39 59.55 -31.98
C SER A 347 26.36 60.10 -33.04
N PHE A 348 27.03 59.25 -33.81
CA PHE A 348 27.90 59.67 -34.92
C PHE A 348 27.11 60.34 -36.06
N LEU A 349 25.89 59.89 -36.33
CA LEU A 349 25.02 60.51 -37.34
C LEU A 349 24.45 61.86 -36.88
N GLN A 350 24.24 62.06 -35.58
CA GLN A 350 23.78 63.34 -35.02
C GLN A 350 24.89 64.38 -34.90
N TYR A 351 26.13 63.96 -34.72
CA TYR A 351 27.30 64.85 -34.63
C TYR A 351 28.40 64.39 -35.61
N PRO A 352 28.19 64.55 -36.94
CA PRO A 352 29.23 64.25 -37.90
C PRO A 352 30.43 65.17 -37.62
N THR A 353 31.59 64.60 -37.33
CA THR A 353 32.83 65.36 -37.22
C THR A 353 33.13 66.02 -38.56
N THR A 354 32.77 67.29 -38.69
CA THR A 354 33.26 68.16 -39.75
C THR A 354 34.74 68.42 -39.50
N ARG A 355 35.61 67.64 -40.16
CA ARG A 355 36.98 68.12 -40.40
C ARG A 355 36.89 69.28 -41.39
N THR A 356 36.65 70.48 -40.87
CA THR A 356 37.04 71.72 -41.55
C THR A 356 38.56 71.80 -41.46
N GLY A 357 39.25 71.31 -42.49
CA GLY A 357 40.67 71.61 -42.65
C GLY A 357 40.84 73.12 -42.85
N PRO A 358 41.74 73.80 -42.12
CA PRO A 358 42.08 75.20 -42.43
C PRO A 358 42.74 75.27 -43.82
N ALA A 359 42.40 76.36 -44.53
CA ALA A 359 42.65 76.63 -45.95
C ALA A 359 44.11 76.56 -46.41
#